data_AF-A0A1H0RGZ9-F1
#
_entry.id   AF-A0A1H0RGZ9-F1
#
_cell.length_a   1.000
_cell.length_b   1.000
_cell.length_c   1.000
_cell.angle_alpha   90.00
_cell.angle_beta   90.00
_cell.angle_gamma   90.00
#
_symmetry.space_group_name_H-M   'P 1'
#
loop_
_entity.id
_entity.type
_entity.pdbx_description
1 polymer ?
#
loop_
_entity_poly.entity_id
_entity_poly.type
_entity_poly.pdbx_seq_one_letter_code
_entity_poly.pdbx_strand_id
1 'polypeptide(L)'
;MNVPINPSTRPGLSRDRIVDAAIRLAAAEGVNGLSMRRLATELGVQAMSLYHYVPSNAALLVLMADRTVAALPDPDPNRTWEEQLLAMLLAAYRAGVGNPAVCR
;
A
#
# COMPACT_ATOMS: atom_id res chain seq x y z
N MET A 1 13.63 41.38 -13.83
CA MET A 1 14.57 40.61 -13.00
C MET A 1 13.96 39.22 -12.83
N ASN A 2 14.65 38.20 -13.32
CA ASN A 2 14.18 36.83 -13.52
C ASN A 2 14.02 36.06 -12.20
N VAL A 3 12.92 35.30 -12.05
CA VAL A 3 12.92 34.04 -11.30
C VAL A 3 12.11 33.02 -12.11
N PRO A 4 12.71 31.93 -12.62
CA PRO A 4 11.98 30.82 -13.17
C PRO A 4 11.67 29.84 -12.03
N ILE A 5 10.40 29.75 -11.62
CA ILE A 5 9.96 28.62 -10.79
C ILE A 5 9.42 27.55 -11.75
N ASN A 6 10.25 26.58 -12.12
CA ASN A 6 9.73 25.30 -12.56
C ASN A 6 10.62 24.15 -12.07
N PRO A 7 10.31 23.55 -10.91
CA PRO A 7 10.56 22.14 -10.72
C PRO A 7 9.33 21.38 -11.21
N SER A 8 9.50 20.60 -12.27
CA SER A 8 8.52 19.63 -12.75
C SER A 8 7.89 18.89 -11.56
N THR A 9 6.60 19.09 -11.33
CA THR A 9 5.87 18.60 -10.15
C THR A 9 5.58 17.10 -10.25
N ARG A 10 6.61 16.27 -10.44
CA ARG A 10 6.54 14.89 -9.97
C ARG A 10 6.70 14.98 -8.45
N PRO A 11 5.66 14.70 -7.64
CA PRO A 11 5.86 14.59 -6.20
C PRO A 11 7.04 13.67 -5.95
N GLY A 12 7.89 14.01 -4.99
CA GLY A 12 9.06 13.21 -4.63
C GLY A 12 8.66 11.78 -4.28
N LEU A 13 9.63 10.88 -4.32
CA LEU A 13 9.44 9.56 -3.74
C LEU A 13 9.28 9.71 -2.22
N SER A 14 8.27 9.07 -1.64
CA SER A 14 8.04 9.07 -0.19
C SER A 14 7.63 7.67 0.26
N ARG A 15 7.79 7.36 1.54
CA ARG A 15 7.38 6.07 2.10
C ARG A 15 5.88 5.81 1.85
N ASP A 16 5.03 6.79 2.12
CA ASP A 16 3.58 6.65 1.92
C ASP A 16 3.23 6.36 0.46
N ARG A 17 3.85 7.08 -0.49
CA ARG A 17 3.61 6.86 -1.91
C ARG A 17 4.06 5.47 -2.37
N ILE A 18 5.17 4.97 -1.82
CA ILE A 18 5.67 3.62 -2.09
C ILE A 18 4.67 2.59 -1.59
N VAL A 19 4.19 2.73 -0.35
CA VAL A 19 3.23 1.81 0.27
C VAL A 19 1.90 1.83 -0.48
N ASP A 20 1.36 3.01 -0.81
CA ASP A 20 0.10 3.14 -1.55
C ASP A 20 0.21 2.51 -2.96
N ALA A 21 1.35 2.70 -3.64
CA ALA A 21 1.59 2.05 -4.93
C ALA A 21 1.73 0.53 -4.81
N ALA A 22 2.38 0.04 -3.76
CA ALA A 22 2.51 -1.39 -3.50
C ALA A 22 1.16 -2.05 -3.20
N ILE A 23 0.28 -1.39 -2.44
CA ILE A 23 -1.10 -1.85 -2.18
C ILE A 23 -1.89 -1.93 -3.49
N ARG A 24 -1.85 -0.89 -4.34
CA ARG A 24 -2.53 -0.91 -5.65
C ARG A 24 -2.00 -2.01 -6.56
N LEU A 25 -0.68 -2.19 -6.62
CA LEU A 25 -0.05 -3.22 -7.43
C LEU A 25 -0.42 -4.62 -6.93
N ALA A 26 -0.38 -4.84 -5.62
CA ALA A 26 -0.80 -6.09 -5.03
C ALA A 26 -2.29 -6.37 -5.28
N ALA A 27 -3.16 -5.35 -5.28
CA ALA A 27 -4.57 -5.49 -5.62
C ALA A 27 -4.82 -5.90 -7.08
N ALA A 28 -3.96 -5.46 -8.00
CA ALA A 28 -4.08 -5.75 -9.42
C ALA A 28 -3.45 -7.09 -9.84
N GLU A 29 -2.29 -7.43 -9.29
CA GLU A 29 -1.45 -8.56 -9.73
C GLU A 29 -1.29 -9.66 -8.66
N GLY A 30 -1.81 -9.45 -7.46
CA GLY A 30 -1.58 -10.29 -6.30
C GLY A 30 -0.26 -10.01 -5.59
N VAL A 31 -0.17 -10.48 -4.35
CA VAL A 31 1.03 -10.31 -3.51
C VAL A 31 2.23 -11.05 -4.09
N ASN A 32 2.01 -12.20 -4.75
CA ASN A 32 3.09 -12.95 -5.41
C ASN A 32 3.71 -12.19 -6.60
N GLY A 33 2.96 -11.27 -7.23
CA GLY A 33 3.46 -10.37 -8.27
C GLY A 33 4.28 -9.19 -7.73
N LEU A 34 4.22 -8.95 -6.41
CA LEU A 34 4.88 -7.81 -5.78
C LEU A 34 6.38 -8.07 -5.55
N SER A 35 7.20 -7.34 -6.29
CA SER A 35 8.65 -7.27 -6.06
C SER A 35 9.12 -5.81 -6.05
N MET A 36 10.24 -5.54 -5.38
CA MET A 36 10.87 -4.21 -5.38
C MET A 36 11.14 -3.71 -6.80
N ARG A 37 11.50 -4.62 -7.72
CA ARG A 37 11.76 -4.27 -9.12
C ARG A 37 10.48 -3.91 -9.87
N ARG A 38 9.42 -4.70 -9.72
CA ARG A 38 8.11 -4.40 -10.34
C ARG A 38 7.54 -3.09 -9.82
N LEU A 39 7.65 -2.85 -8.50
CA LEU A 39 7.22 -1.61 -7.87
C LEU A 39 8.03 -0.40 -8.34
N ALA A 40 9.34 -0.56 -8.56
CA ALA A 40 10.19 0.51 -9.09
C ALA A 40 9.79 0.87 -10.53
N THR A 41 9.49 -0.14 -11.36
CA THR A 41 8.93 0.05 -12.71
C THR A 41 7.60 0.79 -12.67
N GLU A 42 6.69 0.40 -11.78
CA GLU A 42 5.39 1.04 -11.60
C GLU A 42 5.51 2.52 -11.20
N LEU A 43 6.47 2.82 -10.31
CA LEU A 43 6.74 4.19 -9.86
C LEU A 43 7.61 5.00 -10.82
N GLY A 44 8.14 4.39 -11.89
CA GLY A 44 9.05 5.03 -12.83
C GLY A 44 10.39 5.46 -12.20
N VAL A 45 10.88 4.72 -11.21
CA VAL A 45 12.12 5.01 -10.48
C VAL A 45 13.09 3.83 -10.54
N GLN A 46 14.34 4.05 -10.14
CA GLN A 46 15.31 2.96 -9.97
C GLN A 46 15.02 2.20 -8.67
N ALA A 47 15.22 0.88 -8.68
CA ALA A 47 15.01 0.04 -7.48
C ALA A 47 15.82 0.51 -6.27
N MET A 48 17.05 1.01 -6.50
CA MET A 48 17.91 1.56 -5.44
C MET A 48 17.25 2.71 -4.69
N SER A 49 16.46 3.55 -5.38
CA SER A 49 15.73 4.65 -4.75
C SER A 49 14.67 4.17 -3.76
N LEU A 50 14.04 3.02 -4.00
CA LEU A 50 13.06 2.44 -3.07
C LEU A 50 13.73 1.94 -1.79
N TYR A 51 14.91 1.33 -1.91
CA TYR A 51 15.66 0.79 -0.77
C TYR A 51 16.07 1.86 0.24
N HIS A 52 16.15 3.13 -0.16
CA HIS A 52 16.36 4.24 0.75
C HIS A 52 15.19 4.45 1.73
N TYR A 53 13.96 4.15 1.32
CA TYR A 53 12.75 4.33 2.14
C TYR A 53 12.30 3.04 2.82
N VAL A 54 12.51 1.91 2.16
CA VAL A 54 12.06 0.59 2.61
C VAL A 54 13.17 -0.44 2.34
N PRO A 55 13.80 -0.99 3.39
CA PRO A 55 15.04 -1.75 3.23
C PRO A 55 14.86 -3.13 2.59
N SER A 56 13.64 -3.66 2.53
CA SER A 56 13.36 -4.99 1.97
C SER A 56 11.91 -5.15 1.55
N ASN A 57 11.63 -6.19 0.74
CA ASN A 57 10.26 -6.57 0.40
C ASN A 57 9.46 -6.98 1.65
N ALA A 58 10.08 -7.71 2.59
CA ALA A 58 9.43 -8.05 3.85
C ALA A 58 9.02 -6.80 4.65
N ALA A 59 9.90 -5.79 4.73
CA ALA A 59 9.57 -4.52 5.39
C ALA A 59 8.45 -3.77 4.67
N LEU A 60 8.38 -3.85 3.34
CA LEU A 60 7.27 -3.30 2.56
C LEU A 60 5.95 -3.98 2.90
N LEU A 61 5.92 -5.30 2.98
CA LEU A 61 4.72 -6.07 3.33
C LEU A 61 4.20 -5.72 4.73
N VAL A 62 5.10 -5.52 5.70
CA VAL A 62 4.73 -5.05 7.05
C VAL A 62 4.07 -3.67 6.98
N LEU A 63 4.68 -2.71 6.27
CA LEU A 63 4.10 -1.37 6.12
C LEU A 63 2.74 -1.38 5.40
N MET A 64 2.56 -2.25 4.42
CA MET A 64 1.27 -2.45 3.74
C MET A 64 0.22 -3.01 4.71
N ALA A 65 0.59 -3.98 5.54
CA ALA A 65 -0.29 -4.55 6.56
C ALA A 65 -0.70 -3.47 7.58
N ASP A 66 0.26 -2.73 8.13
CA ASP A 66 0.01 -1.63 9.07
C ASP A 66 -0.96 -0.61 8.50
N ARG A 67 -0.75 -0.20 7.24
CA ARG A 67 -1.64 0.78 6.57
C ARG A 67 -3.03 0.22 6.30
N THR A 68 -3.16 -1.06 6.00
CA THR A 68 -4.47 -1.71 5.78
C THR A 68 -5.23 -1.85 7.10
N VAL A 69 -4.54 -2.19 8.19
CA VAL A 69 -5.13 -2.26 9.54
C VAL A 69 -5.55 -0.88 10.01
N ALA A 70 -4.72 0.15 9.79
CA ALA A 70 -5.05 1.54 10.15
C ALA A 70 -6.23 2.12 9.35
N ALA A 71 -6.59 1.51 8.22
CA ALA A 71 -7.77 1.88 7.43
C ALA A 71 -9.05 1.17 7.87
N LEU A 72 -8.97 0.21 8.82
CA LEU A 72 -10.15 -0.40 9.40
C LEU A 72 -10.93 0.63 10.21
N PRO A 73 -12.28 0.59 10.17
CA PRO A 73 -13.09 1.48 11.00
C PRO A 73 -12.80 1.23 12.48
N ASP A 74 -12.77 2.31 13.25
CA ASP A 74 -12.68 2.22 14.71
C ASP A 74 -13.82 1.34 15.27
N PRO A 75 -13.55 0.60 16.36
CA PRO A 75 -14.57 -0.21 17.01
C PRO A 75 -15.76 0.66 17.43
N ASP A 76 -16.95 0.33 16.93
CA ASP A 76 -18.19 0.99 17.29
C ASP A 76 -18.61 0.54 18.70
N PRO A 77 -18.58 1.43 19.70
CA PRO A 77 -18.88 1.06 21.09
C PRO A 77 -20.34 0.60 21.29
N ASN A 78 -21.22 0.84 20.31
CA ASN A 78 -22.61 0.42 20.35
C ASN A 78 -22.82 -1.00 19.80
N ARG A 79 -21.78 -1.63 19.26
CA ARG A 79 -21.82 -3.00 18.72
C ARG A 79 -21.24 -3.98 19.71
N THR A 80 -21.74 -5.21 19.67
CA THR A 80 -21.12 -6.31 20.41
C THR A 80 -19.72 -6.61 19.84
N TRP A 81 -18.86 -7.22 20.65
CA TRP A 81 -17.51 -7.58 20.20
C TRP A 81 -17.52 -8.55 19.01
N GLU A 82 -18.57 -9.38 18.89
CA GLU A 82 -18.79 -10.30 17.75
C GLU A 82 -19.11 -9.54 16.47
N GLU A 83 -19.99 -8.52 16.55
CA GLU A 83 -20.34 -7.64 15.43
C GLU A 83 -19.15 -6.80 14.97
N GLN A 84 -18.30 -6.36 15.91
CA GLN A 84 -17.06 -5.65 15.61
C GLN A 84 -16.05 -6.58 14.91
N LEU A 85 -15.85 -7.80 15.43
CA LEU A 85 -14.98 -8.80 14.81
C LEU A 85 -15.46 -9.18 13.41
N LEU A 86 -16.77 -9.38 13.22
CA LEU A 86 -17.35 -9.67 11.92
C LEU A 86 -17.19 -8.49 10.95
N ALA A 87 -17.36 -7.25 11.40
CA ALA A 87 -17.14 -6.06 10.57
C ALA A 87 -15.66 -5.93 10.15
N MET A 88 -14.72 -6.19 11.05
CA MET A 88 -13.28 -6.20 10.75
C MET A 88 -12.91 -7.31 9.76
N LEU A 89 -13.43 -8.53 9.96
CA LEU A 89 -13.21 -9.66 9.05
C LEU A 89 -13.81 -9.40 7.67
N LEU A 90 -15.01 -8.82 7.59
CA LEU A 90 -15.65 -8.46 6.32
C LEU A 90 -14.93 -7.30 5.63
N ALA A 91 -14.41 -6.33 6.37
CA ALA A 91 -13.60 -5.24 5.82
C ALA A 91 -12.27 -5.76 5.27
N ALA A 92 -11.58 -6.61 6.02
CA ALA A 92 -10.35 -7.28 5.56
C ALA A 92 -10.63 -8.20 4.36
N TYR A 93 -11.73 -8.96 4.39
CA TYR A 93 -12.17 -9.79 3.28
C TYR A 93 -12.50 -8.95 2.03
N ARG A 94 -13.23 -7.83 2.16
CA ARG A 94 -13.51 -6.93 1.02
C ARG A 94 -12.26 -6.28 0.46
N ALA A 95 -11.33 -5.87 1.32
CA ALA A 95 -10.02 -5.39 0.90
C ALA A 95 -9.21 -6.49 0.15
N GLY A 96 -9.38 -7.76 0.54
CA GLY A 96 -8.72 -8.92 -0.07
C GLY A 96 -9.45 -9.54 -1.27
N VAL A 97 -10.77 -9.44 -1.41
CA VAL A 97 -11.57 -10.11 -2.47
C VAL A 97 -11.82 -9.21 -3.68
N GLY A 98 -11.57 -7.90 -3.55
CA GLY A 98 -11.28 -7.06 -4.71
C GLY A 98 -9.98 -7.45 -5.44
N ASN A 99 -9.21 -8.42 -4.90
CA ASN A 99 -7.94 -8.89 -5.42
C ASN A 99 -8.07 -10.32 -5.97
N PRO A 100 -8.33 -10.50 -7.28
CA PRO A 100 -8.55 -11.82 -7.90
C PRO A 100 -7.36 -12.77 -7.84
N ALA A 101 -6.20 -12.33 -7.35
CA ALA A 101 -4.99 -13.13 -7.25
C ALA A 101 -4.77 -13.81 -5.89
N VAL A 102 -5.64 -13.59 -4.89
CA VAL A 102 -5.59 -14.32 -3.60
C VAL A 102 -6.20 -15.73 -3.72
N CYS A 103 -7.04 -15.98 -4.74
CA CYS A 103 -7.71 -17.25 -4.96
C CYS A 103 -7.08 -18.13 -6.06
N ARG A 104 -5.78 -17.96 -6.38
CA ARG A 104 -5.06 -18.85 -7.31
C ARG A 104 -3.79 -19.41 -6.69
#